data_AF-A0A443S613-F1
#
_entry.id   AF-A0A443S613-F1
#
_cell.length_a   1.000
_cell.length_b   1.000
_cell.length_c   1.000
_cell.angle_alpha   90.00
_cell.angle_beta   90.00
_cell.angle_gamma   90.00
#
_symmetry.space_group_name_H-M   'P 1'
#
loop_
_entity.id
_entity.type
_entity.pdbx_description
1 polymer ?
#
loop_
_entity_poly.entity_id
_entity_poly.type
_entity_poly.pdbx_seq_one_letter_code
_entity_poly.pdbx_strand_id
1 'polypeptide(L)'
;MHFLIKIGILLIVTNCFPCAKAQFDRCKRPKIDALSSGLETGELFIYNNEYFFVFDIKSHTIREQRLINKYWPDVKTPIDAASTYVENGEFVTFFVKGHVFWMYRNKKILTQNSTLHRKGNISVKEGQQITGLQILKNFYAIICDSNNEKLLCQIEDHFNIILHSCEPLAIEQFKDKHCDALAFSDNETLVISGSQYIFIIKSMEENVFDAMQMFQLMIDGYFKDMKNLKGDYGKYRE
;
A
#
# COMPACT_ATOMS: atom_id res chain seq x y z
N MET A 1 59.01 44.09 -21.27
CA MET A 1 58.00 44.89 -20.53
C MET A 1 56.74 44.05 -20.46
N HIS A 2 56.23 43.80 -19.25
CA HIS A 2 55.32 42.72 -18.89
C HIS A 2 53.92 42.75 -19.56
N PHE A 3 53.48 41.59 -20.06
CA PHE A 3 52.08 41.28 -20.33
C PHE A 3 51.46 40.64 -19.07
N LEU A 4 50.61 41.39 -18.37
CA LEU A 4 49.82 40.88 -17.23
C LEU A 4 48.46 40.38 -17.74
N ILE A 5 48.26 39.07 -17.71
CA ILE A 5 46.97 38.42 -17.95
C ILE A 5 46.12 38.60 -16.69
N LYS A 6 45.05 39.40 -16.76
CA LYS A 6 44.02 39.47 -15.71
C LYS A 6 43.03 38.33 -15.91
N ILE A 7 43.23 37.22 -15.20
CA ILE A 7 42.21 36.17 -15.04
C ILE A 7 41.23 36.65 -13.97
N GLY A 8 40.08 37.16 -14.40
CA GLY A 8 38.96 37.45 -13.52
C GLY A 8 38.21 36.17 -13.17
N ILE A 9 38.42 35.65 -11.95
CA ILE A 9 37.60 34.56 -11.39
C ILE A 9 36.25 35.17 -11.03
N LEU A 10 35.24 34.89 -11.86
CA LEU A 10 33.84 35.21 -11.59
C LEU A 10 33.31 34.19 -10.56
N LEU A 11 33.41 34.53 -9.27
CA LEU A 11 32.72 33.82 -8.20
C LEU A 11 31.21 34.04 -8.35
N ILE A 12 30.53 33.13 -9.05
CA ILE A 12 29.08 33.03 -9.00
C ILE A 12 28.74 32.46 -7.62
N VAL A 13 28.54 33.36 -6.66
CA VAL A 13 27.85 33.04 -5.41
C VAL A 13 26.41 32.79 -5.79
N THR A 14 26.09 31.55 -6.13
CA THR A 14 24.71 31.08 -6.18
C THR A 14 24.16 31.18 -4.77
N ASN A 15 23.51 32.31 -4.48
CA ASN A 15 22.55 32.44 -3.40
C ASN A 15 21.47 31.39 -3.66
N CYS A 16 21.71 30.19 -3.14
CA CYS A 16 20.71 29.15 -2.98
C CYS A 16 19.75 29.71 -1.92
N PHE A 17 18.74 30.46 -2.39
CA PHE A 17 17.59 30.79 -1.56
C PHE A 17 17.15 29.47 -0.95
N PRO A 18 17.07 29.34 0.40
CA PRO A 18 16.51 28.16 1.00
C PRO A 18 15.14 28.03 0.38
N CYS A 19 14.95 26.96 -0.40
CA CYS A 19 13.67 26.63 -1.00
C CYS A 19 12.74 26.43 0.19
N ALA A 20 12.04 27.50 0.59
CA ALA A 20 11.13 27.48 1.70
C ALA A 20 10.18 26.34 1.40
N LYS A 21 10.18 25.29 2.24
CA LYS A 21 9.31 24.11 2.04
C LYS A 21 7.92 24.66 1.77
N ALA A 22 7.46 24.56 0.53
CA ALA A 22 6.18 25.12 0.13
C ALA A 22 5.14 24.45 1.02
N GLN A 23 4.45 25.24 1.85
CA GLN A 23 3.42 24.73 2.73
C GLN A 23 2.32 24.12 1.85
N PHE A 24 2.18 22.81 1.87
CA PHE A 24 1.22 22.09 1.05
C PHE A 24 -0.21 22.45 1.51
N ASP A 25 -0.93 23.18 0.66
CA ASP A 25 -2.33 23.52 0.87
C ASP A 25 -3.22 22.37 0.35
N ARG A 26 -3.66 21.54 1.30
CA ARG A 26 -4.49 20.35 1.08
C ARG A 26 -5.80 20.65 0.35
N CYS A 27 -6.34 21.85 0.50
CA CYS A 27 -7.61 22.23 -0.12
C CYS A 27 -7.42 22.73 -1.56
N LYS A 28 -6.25 23.29 -1.89
CA LYS A 28 -5.96 23.79 -3.24
C LYS A 28 -5.52 22.68 -4.19
N ARG A 29 -4.76 21.69 -3.69
CA ARG A 29 -4.26 20.57 -4.50
C ARG A 29 -4.32 19.28 -3.68
N PRO A 30 -5.53 18.77 -3.38
CA PRO A 30 -5.67 17.53 -2.63
C PRO A 30 -4.96 16.40 -3.36
N LYS A 31 -4.14 15.63 -2.65
CA LYS A 31 -3.47 14.44 -3.15
C LYS A 31 -3.51 13.38 -2.07
N ILE A 32 -3.82 12.14 -2.43
CA ILE A 32 -3.70 10.98 -1.55
C ILE A 32 -2.60 10.13 -2.16
N ASP A 33 -1.55 9.88 -1.38
CA ASP A 33 -0.41 9.07 -1.81
C ASP A 33 -0.65 7.59 -1.53
N ALA A 34 -1.40 7.28 -0.46
CA ALA A 34 -1.83 5.94 -0.13
C ALA A 34 -3.02 5.99 0.84
N LEU A 35 -3.71 4.86 0.95
CA LEU A 35 -4.70 4.58 1.97
C LEU A 35 -4.30 3.30 2.69
N SER A 36 -4.63 3.17 3.97
CA SER A 36 -4.62 1.86 4.64
C SER A 36 -5.75 1.76 5.65
N SER A 37 -6.13 0.54 6.00
CA SER A 37 -7.15 0.33 7.03
C SER A 37 -6.71 0.86 8.40
N GLY A 38 -7.60 1.54 9.10
CA GLY A 38 -7.47 1.86 10.51
C GLY A 38 -7.94 0.73 11.43
N LEU A 39 -8.48 -0.37 10.88
CA LEU A 39 -9.00 -1.61 11.53
C LEU A 39 -10.02 -1.44 12.66
N GLU A 40 -10.07 -0.29 13.33
CA GLU A 40 -11.14 0.17 14.20
C GLU A 40 -12.29 0.67 13.32
N THR A 41 -13.52 0.38 13.74
CA THR A 41 -14.77 0.45 12.98
C THR A 41 -14.90 1.60 11.97
N GLY A 42 -14.43 1.40 10.73
CA GLY A 42 -14.59 2.36 9.63
C GLY A 42 -13.51 3.46 9.56
N GLU A 43 -12.40 3.32 10.27
CA GLU A 43 -11.27 4.24 10.17
C GLU A 43 -10.35 3.90 8.99
N LEU A 44 -9.79 4.95 8.39
CA LEU A 44 -8.75 4.88 7.38
C LEU A 44 -7.57 5.74 7.77
N PHE A 45 -6.36 5.29 7.43
CA PHE A 45 -5.19 6.15 7.39
C PHE A 45 -5.04 6.71 5.98
N ILE A 46 -5.06 8.04 5.88
CA ILE A 46 -4.86 8.76 4.63
C ILE A 46 -3.45 9.33 4.64
N TYR A 47 -2.61 8.89 3.71
CA TYR A 47 -1.22 9.33 3.61
C TYR A 47 -1.07 10.42 2.56
N ASN A 48 -0.32 11.45 2.91
CA ASN A 48 -0.01 12.57 2.04
C ASN A 48 1.37 13.16 2.38
N ASN A 49 2.28 13.07 1.44
CA ASN A 49 3.68 13.45 1.54
C ASN A 49 4.35 12.80 2.77
N GLU A 50 4.84 13.61 3.70
CA GLU A 50 5.48 13.15 4.95
C GLU A 50 4.49 12.93 6.10
N TYR A 51 3.18 13.09 5.84
CA TYR A 51 2.13 13.06 6.85
C TYR A 51 1.10 11.96 6.60
N PHE A 52 0.37 11.63 7.67
CA PHE A 52 -0.86 10.86 7.58
C PHE A 52 -1.93 11.44 8.51
N PHE A 53 -3.17 11.06 8.24
CA PHE A 53 -4.35 11.45 8.97
C PHE A 53 -5.18 10.21 9.28
N VAL A 54 -5.97 10.26 10.36
CA VAL A 54 -7.02 9.28 10.59
C VAL A 54 -8.33 9.88 10.10
N PHE A 55 -8.99 9.21 9.17
CA PHE A 55 -10.31 9.56 8.67
C PHE A 55 -11.32 8.53 9.15
N ASP A 56 -12.38 9.00 9.81
CA ASP A 56 -13.51 8.17 10.19
C ASP A 56 -14.60 8.32 9.13
N ILE A 57 -14.90 7.23 8.42
CA ILE A 57 -15.88 7.22 7.34
C ILE A 57 -17.29 7.49 7.86
N LYS A 58 -17.64 7.01 9.06
CA LYS A 58 -19.01 7.13 9.58
C LYS A 58 -19.30 8.57 9.97
N SER A 59 -18.38 9.21 10.68
CA SER A 59 -18.53 10.59 11.12
C SER A 59 -18.11 11.61 10.05
N HIS A 60 -17.45 11.17 8.97
CA HIS A 60 -16.83 12.02 7.95
C HIS A 60 -15.85 13.05 8.55
N THR A 61 -15.14 12.65 9.61
CA THR A 61 -14.20 13.53 10.30
C THR A 61 -12.74 13.12 10.07
N ILE A 62 -11.87 14.13 9.93
CA ILE A 62 -10.43 13.96 9.86
C ILE A 62 -9.82 14.37 11.20
N ARG A 63 -9.01 13.50 11.78
CA ARG A 63 -8.25 13.77 13.01
C ARG A 63 -6.94 14.51 12.71
N GLU A 64 -6.20 14.80 13.77
CA GLU A 64 -4.94 15.52 13.73
C GLU A 64 -3.91 14.95 12.74
N GLN A 65 -3.14 15.86 12.15
CA GLN A 65 -2.03 15.54 11.26
C GLN A 65 -0.89 14.90 12.03
N ARG A 66 -0.32 13.81 11.50
CA ARG A 66 0.80 13.09 12.12
C ARG A 66 1.93 12.89 11.11
N LEU A 67 3.17 12.90 11.57
CA LEU A 67 4.35 12.60 10.74
C LEU A 67 4.51 11.09 10.60
N ILE A 68 4.69 10.60 9.36
CA ILE A 68 4.91 9.17 9.09
C ILE A 68 6.17 8.68 9.82
N ASN A 69 7.28 9.40 9.69
CA ASN A 69 8.58 9.01 10.27
C ASN A 69 8.61 9.01 11.82
N LYS A 70 7.64 9.64 12.48
CA LYS A 70 7.49 9.58 13.95
C LYS A 70 6.95 8.22 14.39
N TYR A 71 6.17 7.56 13.54
CA TYR A 71 5.59 6.24 13.80
C TYR A 71 6.42 5.13 13.15
N TRP A 72 6.92 5.36 11.94
CA TRP A 72 7.68 4.40 11.15
C TRP A 72 8.98 5.04 10.62
N PRO A 73 10.07 5.05 11.42
CA PRO A 73 11.26 5.86 11.16
C PRO A 73 12.00 5.53 9.86
N ASP A 74 11.92 4.29 9.39
CA ASP A 74 12.67 3.81 8.21
C ASP A 74 11.94 4.05 6.89
N VAL A 75 10.65 4.43 6.95
CA VAL A 75 9.80 4.63 5.78
C VAL A 75 10.20 5.91 5.06
N LYS A 76 10.52 5.77 3.78
CA LYS A 76 10.79 6.92 2.91
C LYS A 76 9.49 7.49 2.38
N THR A 77 9.34 8.81 2.45
CA THR A 77 8.16 9.55 1.98
C THR A 77 8.48 10.38 0.73
N PRO A 78 7.47 10.72 -0.11
CA PRO A 78 6.10 10.19 -0.10
C PRO A 78 6.10 8.68 -0.36
N ILE A 79 5.10 7.96 0.16
CA ILE A 79 4.92 6.53 -0.12
C ILE A 79 4.05 6.37 -1.38
N ASP A 80 4.09 5.20 -2.00
CA ASP A 80 3.31 4.91 -3.21
C ASP A 80 2.13 3.98 -2.89
N ALA A 81 2.21 3.17 -1.83
CA ALA A 81 1.08 2.41 -1.32
C ALA A 81 1.27 2.03 0.15
N ALA A 82 0.17 1.70 0.83
CA ALA A 82 0.19 1.20 2.20
C ALA A 82 -0.92 0.16 2.41
N SER A 83 -0.71 -0.79 3.31
CA SER A 83 -1.74 -1.73 3.73
C SER A 83 -1.63 -1.96 5.23
N THR A 84 -2.73 -2.21 5.90
CA THR A 84 -2.72 -2.64 7.31
C THR A 84 -3.72 -3.76 7.49
N TYR A 85 -3.27 -4.84 8.16
CA TYR A 85 -4.07 -6.02 8.44
C TYR A 85 -3.64 -6.65 9.78
N VAL A 86 -4.41 -7.64 10.23
CA VAL A 86 -4.09 -8.39 11.46
C VAL A 86 -3.60 -9.78 11.10
N GLU A 87 -2.46 -10.17 11.65
CA GLU A 87 -1.89 -11.51 11.52
C GLU A 87 -1.40 -11.99 12.89
N ASN A 88 -1.84 -13.18 13.31
CA ASN A 88 -1.46 -13.79 14.60
C ASN A 88 -1.66 -12.85 15.81
N GLY A 89 -2.72 -12.04 15.78
CA GLY A 89 -3.05 -11.07 16.83
C GLY A 89 -2.17 -9.81 16.85
N GLU A 90 -1.33 -9.60 15.84
CA GLU A 90 -0.52 -8.40 15.68
C GLU A 90 -1.01 -7.57 14.49
N PHE A 91 -0.88 -6.26 14.64
CA PHE A 91 -1.13 -5.31 13.57
C PHE A 91 0.10 -5.27 12.66
N VAL A 92 -0.09 -5.65 11.40
CA VAL A 92 0.93 -5.59 10.36
C VAL A 92 0.64 -4.40 9.48
N THR A 93 1.58 -3.45 9.44
CA THR A 93 1.53 -2.31 8.51
C THR A 93 2.61 -2.46 7.46
N PHE A 94 2.19 -2.38 6.20
CA PHE A 94 3.02 -2.52 5.02
C PHE A 94 3.08 -1.17 4.29
N PHE A 95 4.27 -0.74 3.90
CA PHE A 95 4.50 0.46 3.11
C PHE A 95 5.28 0.10 1.86
N VAL A 96 4.95 0.72 0.72
CA VAL A 96 5.63 0.55 -0.55
C VAL A 96 6.11 1.90 -1.07
N LYS A 97 7.35 1.92 -1.59
CA LYS A 97 7.88 3.01 -2.39
C LYS A 97 8.75 2.45 -3.52
N GLY A 98 8.35 2.67 -4.76
CA GLY A 98 8.91 2.04 -5.94
C GLY A 98 8.87 0.52 -5.78
N HIS A 99 10.05 -0.09 -5.83
CA HIS A 99 10.21 -1.55 -5.66
C HIS A 99 10.63 -1.95 -4.25
N VAL A 100 10.57 -1.06 -3.27
CA VAL A 100 10.99 -1.32 -1.88
C VAL A 100 9.77 -1.34 -0.98
N PHE A 101 9.72 -2.30 -0.06
CA PHE A 101 8.72 -2.31 1.00
C PHE A 101 9.32 -2.24 2.39
N TRP A 102 8.52 -1.78 3.35
CA TRP A 102 8.78 -1.85 4.78
C TRP A 102 7.57 -2.48 5.46
N MET A 103 7.83 -3.44 6.34
CA MET A 103 6.83 -4.12 7.14
C MET A 103 7.12 -3.88 8.62
N TYR A 104 6.09 -3.48 9.35
CA TYR A 104 6.10 -3.28 10.79
C TYR A 104 5.07 -4.20 11.44
N ARG A 105 5.40 -4.72 12.63
CA ARG A 105 4.48 -5.51 13.47
C ARG A 105 4.35 -4.86 14.83
N ASN A 106 3.12 -4.62 15.26
CA ASN A 106 2.85 -3.97 16.54
C ASN A 106 1.69 -4.63 17.29
N LYS A 107 1.69 -4.54 18.62
CA LYS A 107 0.55 -4.95 19.45
C LYS A 107 -0.62 -3.97 19.43
N LYS A 108 -0.37 -2.74 19.00
CA LYS A 108 -1.37 -1.68 18.80
C LYS A 108 -1.22 -1.14 17.40
N ILE A 109 -2.33 -0.77 16.78
CA ILE A 109 -2.32 -0.29 15.39
C ILE A 109 -1.40 0.90 15.18
N LEU A 110 -1.39 1.86 16.11
CA LEU A 110 -0.51 3.01 16.08
C LEU A 110 0.44 2.98 17.27
N THR A 111 1.71 2.76 16.96
CA THR A 111 2.82 2.79 17.93
C THR A 111 3.85 3.79 17.40
N GLN A 112 4.23 4.77 18.23
CA GLN A 112 5.30 5.69 17.84
C GLN A 112 6.65 4.99 17.89
N ASN A 113 7.55 5.34 16.98
CA ASN A 113 8.88 4.76 16.87
C ASN A 113 8.86 3.21 16.78
N SER A 114 7.95 2.66 15.97
CA SER A 114 7.87 1.22 15.74
C SER A 114 9.18 0.68 15.19
N THR A 115 9.56 -0.50 15.66
CA THR A 115 10.72 -1.24 15.15
C THR A 115 10.37 -1.87 13.80
N LEU A 116 11.19 -1.60 12.79
CA LEU A 116 11.10 -2.26 11.48
C LEU A 116 11.19 -3.78 11.65
N HIS A 117 10.19 -4.50 11.17
CA HIS A 117 10.19 -5.95 11.24
C HIS A 117 10.89 -6.56 10.02
N ARG A 118 10.60 -6.05 8.82
CA ARG A 118 11.26 -6.49 7.58
C ARG A 118 11.28 -5.39 6.54
N LYS A 119 12.32 -5.41 5.71
CA LYS A 119 12.44 -4.59 4.50
C LYS A 119 12.97 -5.47 3.38
N GLY A 120 12.47 -5.27 2.17
CA GLY A 120 12.88 -6.02 1.01
C GLY A 120 12.37 -5.39 -0.27
N ASN A 121 12.43 -6.16 -1.36
CA ASN A 121 11.87 -5.73 -2.62
C ASN A 121 10.46 -6.28 -2.83
N ILE A 122 9.64 -5.50 -3.50
CA ILE A 122 8.32 -5.89 -3.99
C ILE A 122 8.30 -5.74 -5.51
N SER A 123 7.84 -6.79 -6.19
CA SER A 123 7.72 -6.81 -7.65
C SER A 123 6.31 -7.23 -8.06
N VAL A 124 5.77 -6.48 -9.01
CA VAL A 124 4.67 -6.88 -9.89
C VAL A 124 5.26 -7.14 -11.29
N LYS A 125 4.46 -7.59 -12.26
CA LYS A 125 4.87 -7.82 -13.65
C LYS A 125 5.80 -6.71 -14.19
N GLU A 126 6.73 -7.11 -15.04
CA GLU A 126 7.82 -6.27 -15.52
C GLU A 126 7.33 -4.89 -16.03
N GLY A 127 7.92 -3.81 -15.49
CA GLY A 127 7.62 -2.42 -15.85
C GLY A 127 6.46 -1.77 -15.11
N GLN A 128 5.67 -2.51 -14.32
CA GLN A 128 4.57 -1.94 -13.53
C GLN A 128 5.05 -1.42 -12.15
N GLN A 129 4.45 -0.33 -11.70
CA GLN A 129 4.60 0.19 -10.33
C GLN A 129 3.28 0.04 -9.58
N ILE A 130 3.36 -0.18 -8.27
CA ILE A 130 2.20 -0.26 -7.39
C ILE A 130 1.85 1.16 -6.93
N THR A 131 0.65 1.62 -7.25
CA THR A 131 0.08 2.90 -6.80
C THR A 131 -0.97 2.71 -5.70
N GLY A 132 -1.51 1.52 -5.55
CA GLY A 132 -2.43 1.18 -4.46
C GLY A 132 -2.23 -0.27 -4.05
N LEU A 133 -2.37 -0.58 -2.77
CA LEU A 133 -2.16 -1.93 -2.24
C LEU A 133 -3.09 -2.16 -1.07
N GLN A 134 -3.82 -3.27 -1.11
CA GLN A 134 -4.52 -3.80 0.05
C GLN A 134 -4.24 -5.29 0.13
N ILE A 135 -3.49 -5.68 1.15
CA ILE A 135 -3.23 -7.08 1.46
C ILE A 135 -4.48 -7.65 2.12
N LEU A 136 -4.93 -8.79 1.60
CA LEU A 136 -6.04 -9.57 2.10
C LEU A 136 -5.52 -10.72 2.97
N LYS A 137 -6.43 -11.40 3.64
CA LYS A 137 -6.10 -12.69 4.27
C LYS A 137 -5.72 -13.70 3.17
N ASN A 138 -4.91 -14.70 3.55
CA ASN A 138 -4.54 -15.85 2.71
C ASN A 138 -3.64 -15.54 1.51
N PHE A 139 -2.71 -14.59 1.68
CA PHE A 139 -1.69 -14.30 0.67
C PHE A 139 -2.27 -13.78 -0.66
N TYR A 140 -3.30 -12.96 -0.60
CA TYR A 140 -3.80 -12.20 -1.75
C TYR A 140 -3.62 -10.69 -1.54
N ALA A 141 -3.50 -9.94 -2.63
CA ALA A 141 -3.50 -8.49 -2.62
C ALA A 141 -4.41 -7.96 -3.72
N ILE A 142 -5.15 -6.91 -3.41
CA ILE A 142 -5.71 -6.02 -4.44
C ILE A 142 -4.69 -4.91 -4.66
N ILE A 143 -4.32 -4.68 -5.91
CA ILE A 143 -3.42 -3.57 -6.27
C ILE A 143 -4.05 -2.66 -7.31
N CYS A 144 -3.58 -1.42 -7.28
CA CYS A 144 -3.63 -0.53 -8.43
C CYS A 144 -2.22 -0.36 -8.97
N ASP A 145 -2.10 -0.36 -10.29
CA ASP A 145 -0.82 -0.21 -10.95
C ASP A 145 -0.69 1.13 -11.71
N SER A 146 0.51 1.40 -12.18
CA SER A 146 0.83 2.58 -13.01
C SER A 146 0.10 2.62 -14.35
N ASN A 147 -0.44 1.51 -14.84
CA ASN A 147 -1.27 1.43 -16.04
C ASN A 147 -2.75 1.65 -15.74
N ASN A 148 -3.10 1.96 -14.48
CA ASN A 148 -4.45 2.11 -13.99
C ASN A 148 -5.30 0.82 -14.03
N GLU A 149 -4.65 -0.34 -14.04
CA GLU A 149 -5.29 -1.63 -13.84
C GLU A 149 -5.54 -1.85 -12.34
N LYS A 150 -6.68 -2.45 -12.02
CA LYS A 150 -6.98 -2.94 -10.66
C LYS A 150 -6.89 -4.44 -10.74
N LEU A 151 -5.98 -5.02 -9.97
CA LEU A 151 -5.64 -6.43 -10.10
C LEU A 151 -5.82 -7.12 -8.75
N LEU A 152 -6.37 -8.34 -8.77
CA LEU A 152 -6.28 -9.29 -7.67
C LEU A 152 -5.10 -10.21 -7.94
N CYS A 153 -4.09 -10.17 -7.07
CA CYS A 153 -2.85 -10.92 -7.20
C CYS A 153 -2.66 -11.90 -6.05
N GLN A 154 -2.00 -13.02 -6.33
CA GLN A 154 -1.43 -13.90 -5.31
C GLN A 154 -0.10 -13.33 -4.83
N ILE A 155 0.18 -13.49 -3.54
CA ILE A 155 1.40 -13.05 -2.87
C ILE A 155 2.26 -14.28 -2.62
N GLU A 156 3.43 -14.31 -3.24
CA GLU A 156 4.51 -15.19 -2.83
C GLU A 156 5.44 -14.42 -1.88
N ASP A 157 5.42 -14.81 -0.61
CA ASP A 157 6.19 -14.16 0.45
C ASP A 157 7.41 -15.01 0.85
N HIS A 158 8.61 -14.60 0.41
CA HIS A 158 9.89 -15.18 0.81
C HIS A 158 10.76 -14.11 1.49
N PHE A 159 11.96 -13.82 0.98
CA PHE A 159 12.73 -12.63 1.38
C PHE A 159 12.17 -11.36 0.71
N ASN A 160 11.71 -11.51 -0.54
CA ASN A 160 11.01 -10.48 -1.31
C ASN A 160 9.51 -10.83 -1.41
N ILE A 161 8.71 -9.83 -1.76
CA ILE A 161 7.31 -10.02 -2.11
C ILE A 161 7.17 -10.05 -3.62
N ILE A 162 6.59 -11.13 -4.14
CA ILE A 162 6.27 -11.26 -5.56
C ILE A 162 4.75 -11.33 -5.70
N LEU A 163 4.19 -10.38 -6.45
CA LEU A 163 2.79 -10.40 -6.85
C LEU A 163 2.68 -11.12 -8.19
N HIS A 164 2.03 -12.27 -8.19
CA HIS A 164 1.87 -13.12 -9.38
C HIS A 164 0.41 -13.54 -9.57
N SER A 165 0.12 -14.22 -10.69
CA SER A 165 -1.23 -14.68 -11.03
C SER A 165 -2.29 -13.56 -10.90
N CYS A 166 -1.94 -12.36 -11.38
CA CYS A 166 -2.77 -11.17 -11.25
C CYS A 166 -3.90 -11.15 -12.29
N GLU A 167 -5.13 -11.01 -11.84
CA GLU A 167 -6.32 -10.94 -12.70
C GLU A 167 -7.04 -9.59 -12.54
N PRO A 168 -7.60 -9.01 -13.62
CA PRO A 168 -8.38 -7.77 -13.54
C PRO A 168 -9.58 -7.89 -12.60
N LEU A 169 -9.72 -6.92 -11.70
CA LEU A 169 -10.86 -6.82 -10.81
C LEU A 169 -12.04 -6.17 -11.56
N ALA A 170 -13.03 -6.98 -11.94
CA ALA A 170 -14.20 -6.54 -12.69
C ALA A 170 -15.22 -5.81 -11.81
N ILE A 171 -14.87 -4.59 -11.37
CA ILE A 171 -15.82 -3.69 -10.69
C ILE A 171 -16.30 -2.65 -11.70
N GLU A 172 -17.50 -2.84 -12.27
CA GLU A 172 -18.06 -1.99 -13.32
C GLU A 172 -18.11 -0.50 -12.93
N GLN A 173 -18.31 -0.19 -11.64
CA GLN A 173 -18.30 1.19 -11.15
C GLN A 173 -16.93 1.89 -11.33
N PHE A 174 -15.83 1.16 -11.63
CA PHE A 174 -14.44 1.65 -11.66
C PHE A 174 -13.71 1.48 -12.97
N LYS A 175 -14.36 0.94 -14.01
CA LYS A 175 -13.72 0.57 -15.26
C LYS A 175 -12.86 1.70 -15.86
N ASP A 176 -13.36 2.92 -15.81
CA ASP A 176 -12.71 4.10 -16.40
C ASP A 176 -12.12 5.07 -15.36
N LYS A 177 -12.02 4.66 -14.10
CA LYS A 177 -11.57 5.52 -13.00
C LYS A 177 -10.09 5.28 -12.71
N HIS A 178 -9.30 6.34 -12.61
CA HIS A 178 -7.95 6.27 -12.07
C HIS A 178 -7.90 5.71 -10.63
N CYS A 179 -6.89 4.92 -10.29
CA CYS A 179 -6.70 4.47 -8.92
C CYS A 179 -5.30 4.85 -8.42
N ASP A 180 -5.29 5.86 -7.55
CA ASP A 180 -4.10 6.38 -6.87
C ASP A 180 -3.91 5.76 -5.49
N ALA A 181 -4.97 5.21 -4.88
CA ALA A 181 -4.89 4.50 -3.61
C ALA A 181 -6.16 3.68 -3.39
N LEU A 182 -6.06 2.61 -2.59
CA LEU A 182 -7.22 1.88 -2.10
C LEU A 182 -6.98 1.32 -0.70
N ALA A 183 -8.05 1.11 0.06
CA ALA A 183 -8.03 0.37 1.31
C ALA A 183 -9.43 -0.08 1.72
N PHE A 184 -9.51 -1.15 2.49
CA PHE A 184 -10.73 -1.50 3.21
C PHE A 184 -10.82 -0.70 4.51
N SER A 185 -11.93 -0.01 4.76
CA SER A 185 -12.18 0.64 6.05
C SER A 185 -12.77 -0.30 7.09
N ASP A 186 -13.47 -1.32 6.62
CA ASP A 186 -14.00 -2.44 7.39
C ASP A 186 -14.14 -3.66 6.45
N ASN A 187 -14.79 -4.72 6.92
CA ASN A 187 -14.94 -5.95 6.15
C ASN A 187 -15.88 -5.82 4.94
N GLU A 188 -16.59 -4.71 4.75
CA GLU A 188 -17.60 -4.57 3.70
C GLU A 188 -17.36 -3.36 2.79
N THR A 189 -16.49 -2.45 3.23
CA THR A 189 -16.36 -1.13 2.63
C THR A 189 -14.97 -0.95 2.02
N LEU A 190 -14.90 -0.99 0.69
CA LEU A 190 -13.71 -0.66 -0.08
C LEU A 190 -13.72 0.83 -0.44
N VAL A 191 -12.64 1.51 -0.09
CA VAL A 191 -12.42 2.91 -0.47
C VAL A 191 -11.33 2.98 -1.51
N ILE A 192 -11.61 3.69 -2.60
CA ILE A 192 -10.68 3.92 -3.71
C ILE A 192 -10.56 5.42 -3.89
N SER A 193 -9.33 5.93 -3.98
CA SER A 193 -9.07 7.32 -4.33
C SER A 193 -8.41 7.42 -5.68
N GLY A 194 -8.79 8.46 -6.42
CA GLY A 194 -8.04 8.96 -7.56
C GLY A 194 -7.74 10.44 -7.35
N SER A 195 -7.16 11.08 -8.36
CA SER A 195 -6.54 12.40 -8.18
C SER A 195 -7.54 13.51 -7.84
N GLN A 196 -8.83 13.27 -8.06
CA GLN A 196 -9.91 14.25 -7.82
C GLN A 196 -11.15 13.66 -7.14
N TYR A 197 -11.10 12.41 -6.67
CA TYR A 197 -12.27 11.77 -6.07
C TYR A 197 -11.89 10.71 -5.05
N ILE A 198 -12.86 10.41 -4.19
CA ILE A 198 -12.88 9.25 -3.33
C ILE A 198 -14.19 8.54 -3.60
N PHE A 199 -14.12 7.26 -3.91
CA PHE A 199 -15.27 6.38 -4.00
C PHE A 199 -15.31 5.48 -2.77
N ILE A 200 -16.49 5.37 -2.18
CA ILE A 200 -16.76 4.48 -1.06
C ILE A 200 -17.75 3.44 -1.58
N ILE A 201 -17.30 2.20 -1.68
CA ILE A 201 -18.11 1.07 -2.13
C ILE A 201 -18.43 0.29 -0.88
N LYS A 202 -19.68 0.32 -0.47
CA LYS A 202 -20.18 -0.64 0.50
C LYS A 202 -20.71 -1.83 -0.28
N SER A 203 -20.12 -3.01 -0.09
CA SER A 203 -20.71 -4.24 -0.60
C SER A 203 -22.07 -4.41 0.08
N MET A 204 -23.15 -4.26 -0.69
CA MET A 204 -24.53 -4.42 -0.21
C MET A 204 -25.03 -5.87 -0.32
N GLU A 205 -24.23 -6.77 -0.91
CA GLU A 205 -24.60 -8.17 -1.07
C GLU A 205 -23.55 -9.08 -0.43
N GLU A 206 -24.04 -10.07 0.32
CA GLU A 206 -23.29 -11.22 0.84
C GLU A 206 -22.44 -11.90 -0.27
N ASN A 207 -22.84 -11.77 -1.54
CA ASN A 207 -22.23 -12.45 -2.70
C ASN A 207 -20.81 -12.01 -3.10
N VAL A 208 -20.37 -10.77 -2.88
CA VAL A 208 -18.99 -10.39 -3.27
C VAL A 208 -17.98 -10.95 -2.27
N PHE A 209 -18.33 -10.89 -1.00
CA PHE A 209 -17.56 -11.53 0.06
C PHE A 209 -17.73 -13.05 0.07
N ASP A 210 -18.89 -13.59 -0.34
CA ASP A 210 -19.10 -15.02 -0.52
C ASP A 210 -18.44 -15.55 -1.78
N ALA A 211 -18.24 -14.75 -2.84
CA ALA A 211 -17.43 -15.16 -3.98
C ALA A 211 -15.93 -15.15 -3.61
N MET A 212 -15.49 -14.17 -2.82
CA MET A 212 -14.12 -14.15 -2.26
C MET A 212 -13.91 -15.22 -1.17
N GLN A 213 -14.92 -15.52 -0.35
CA GLN A 213 -14.92 -16.63 0.61
C GLN A 213 -15.12 -17.98 -0.08
N MET A 214 -15.87 -18.09 -1.18
CA MET A 214 -15.99 -19.32 -1.96
C MET A 214 -14.71 -19.60 -2.72
N PHE A 215 -14.04 -18.57 -3.25
CA PHE A 215 -12.69 -18.70 -3.78
C PHE A 215 -11.72 -19.16 -2.67
N GLN A 216 -11.86 -18.60 -1.46
CA GLN A 216 -11.12 -19.03 -0.28
C GLN A 216 -11.41 -20.50 0.12
N LEU A 217 -12.67 -20.92 0.13
CA LEU A 217 -13.10 -22.28 0.47
C LEU A 217 -12.73 -23.30 -0.64
N MET A 218 -12.74 -22.89 -1.91
CA MET A 218 -12.25 -23.71 -3.03
C MET A 218 -10.74 -23.92 -2.94
N ILE A 219 -9.97 -22.89 -2.58
CA ILE A 219 -8.52 -23.01 -2.36
C ILE A 219 -8.22 -23.89 -1.14
N ASP A 220 -8.90 -23.67 -0.03
CA ASP A 220 -8.71 -24.46 1.19
C ASP A 220 -9.12 -25.93 0.99
N GLY A 221 -10.15 -26.20 0.18
CA GLY A 221 -10.52 -27.55 -0.28
C GLY A 221 -9.44 -28.18 -1.16
N TYR A 222 -8.94 -27.45 -2.17
CA TYR A 222 -7.91 -27.92 -3.11
C TYR A 222 -6.58 -28.24 -2.41
N PHE A 223 -6.17 -27.45 -1.40
CA PHE A 223 -4.96 -27.71 -0.61
C PHE A 223 -5.15 -28.82 0.44
N LYS A 224 -6.38 -29.06 0.93
CA LYS A 224 -6.68 -30.22 1.78
C LYS A 224 -6.49 -31.53 1.03
N ASP A 225 -6.91 -31.58 -0.23
CA ASP A 225 -6.76 -32.75 -1.10
C ASP A 225 -5.29 -33.00 -1.48
N MET A 226 -4.48 -31.94 -1.68
CA MET A 226 -3.03 -32.09 -1.90
C MET A 226 -2.26 -32.57 -0.66
N LYS A 227 -2.68 -32.22 0.56
CA LYS A 227 -2.05 -32.75 1.79
C LYS A 227 -2.31 -34.25 1.97
N ASN A 228 -3.43 -34.76 1.47
CA ASN A 228 -3.74 -36.19 1.48
C ASN A 228 -2.98 -36.98 0.40
N LEU A 229 -2.48 -36.33 -0.65
CA LEU A 229 -1.69 -36.96 -1.72
C LEU A 229 -0.19 -37.12 -1.39
N LYS A 230 0.32 -36.50 -0.33
CA LYS A 230 1.71 -36.71 0.14
C LYS A 230 1.91 -38.01 0.95
N GLY A 231 0.89 -38.85 1.07
CA GLY A 231 0.92 -40.09 1.85
C GLY A 231 1.43 -41.35 1.14
N ASP A 232 1.67 -41.35 -0.18
CA ASP A 232 1.86 -42.61 -0.92
C ASP A 232 3.14 -42.72 -1.79
N TYR A 233 4.11 -41.82 -1.61
CA TYR A 233 5.43 -41.91 -2.27
C TYR A 233 6.45 -42.74 -1.46
N GLY A 234 6.00 -43.84 -0.85
CA GLY A 234 6.82 -44.69 0.02
C GLY A 234 6.85 -46.18 -0.36
N LYS A 235 6.51 -46.54 -1.60
CA LYS A 235 6.37 -47.95 -1.98
C LYS A 235 6.94 -48.34 -3.34
N TYR A 236 8.05 -47.73 -3.76
CA TYR A 236 8.89 -48.29 -4.83
C TYR A 236 10.36 -47.88 -4.61
N ARG A 237 11.05 -48.64 -3.76
CA ARG A 237 12.49 -48.92 -3.86
C ARG A 237 12.77 -50.19 -3.07
N GLU A 238 13.57 -51.04 -3.71
CA GLU A 238 13.93 -52.43 -3.39
C GLU A 238 14.37 -52.67 -1.95
#